data_AF-A0A1F9BMG9-F1
#
_entry.id   AF-A0A1F9BMG9-F1
#
_cell.length_a   1.000
_cell.length_b   1.000
_cell.length_c   1.000
_cell.angle_alpha   90.00
_cell.angle_beta   90.00
_cell.angle_gamma   90.00
#
_symmetry.space_group_name_H-M   'P 1'
#
loop_
_entity.id
_entity.type
_entity.pdbx_description
1 polymer ?
#
loop_
_entity_poly.entity_id
_entity_poly.type
_entity_poly.pdbx_seq_one_letter_code
_entity_poly.pdbx_strand_id
1 'polypeptide(L)'
;MAIVIVGMLDEREAVLNLIKEQVEKRKHKTILVDVSIGTGAIVSSLKADVTGSEIAKLAGRTIEEIKAMPTKDRETATSLIAEGLTKKVIELYTKGELQGIVAVAGMTGTFLALTAMKALPFGVPKLLISSVAAMPAYANRFVEYFGRMDITVMHSVVDTVGLNPLVKTLALNGANAISGMVEGFASVQKEKRPAIAITEFGFCDKGAHYVRELLEKEYDLISFHATGVGDRAAVDLVGGGVFEAFVDLVPASFSEYLLGGNRASGPDRLDAALHSSIPYILSPCGFDMISCGPIERKDKGDPLWAARKLADRKLLIQDAMRVQARTTIEEMEAIAKAVAEKLNRYSNKKLIKFVIPKKGFSSLSTEGGALYDPFADQAFVVALKRYLDPQIQVIEVNTDINHPDFARAVVKALKDSLAEKRS
;
A
#
# COMPACT_ATOMS: atom_id res chain seq x y z
N MET A 1 26.32 -1.68 -12.96
CA MET A 1 24.98 -1.13 -12.70
C MET A 1 25.15 0.31 -12.25
N ALA A 2 24.10 1.13 -12.36
CA ALA A 2 24.15 2.58 -12.18
C ALA A 2 23.03 3.07 -11.28
N ILE A 3 23.24 4.25 -10.69
CA ILE A 3 22.20 5.02 -10.03
C ILE A 3 21.53 5.92 -11.09
N VAL A 4 20.23 5.72 -11.28
CA VAL A 4 19.44 6.55 -12.18
C VAL A 4 19.11 7.88 -11.51
N ILE A 5 19.45 8.99 -12.15
CA ILE A 5 19.19 10.34 -11.67
C ILE A 5 18.12 10.94 -12.57
N VAL A 6 16.94 11.22 -12.02
CA VAL A 6 15.79 11.75 -12.76
C VAL A 6 15.57 13.21 -12.40
N GLY A 7 15.37 14.06 -13.42
CA GLY A 7 14.95 15.43 -13.18
C GLY A 7 14.62 16.20 -14.45
N MET A 8 14.08 17.39 -14.25
CA MET A 8 13.82 18.36 -15.32
C MET A 8 15.07 19.21 -15.52
N LEU A 9 15.87 18.90 -16.53
CA LEU A 9 17.13 19.60 -16.79
C LEU A 9 16.92 21.07 -17.13
N ASP A 10 15.82 21.41 -17.78
CA ASP A 10 15.43 22.77 -18.15
C ASP A 10 15.12 23.71 -16.96
N GLU A 11 15.09 23.18 -15.73
CA GLU A 11 14.90 23.94 -14.49
C GLU A 11 15.99 23.64 -13.42
N ARG A 12 16.56 22.42 -13.42
CA ARG A 12 17.33 21.88 -12.30
C ARG A 12 18.71 21.34 -12.70
N GLU A 13 19.27 21.78 -13.83
CA GLU A 13 20.59 21.35 -14.30
C GLU A 13 21.66 21.35 -13.18
N ALA A 14 21.85 22.50 -12.51
CA ALA A 14 22.94 22.66 -11.54
C ALA A 14 22.86 21.67 -10.36
N VAL A 15 21.65 21.41 -9.85
CA VAL A 15 21.46 20.48 -8.73
C VAL A 15 21.60 19.02 -9.18
N LEU A 16 21.14 18.69 -10.39
CA LEU A 16 21.28 17.35 -10.98
C LEU A 16 22.74 17.02 -11.30
N ASN A 17 23.49 17.99 -11.83
CA ASN A 17 24.93 17.83 -12.07
C ASN A 17 25.70 17.58 -10.77
N LEU A 18 25.37 18.33 -9.71
CA LEU A 18 26.02 18.15 -8.42
C LEU A 18 25.76 16.76 -7.81
N ILE A 19 24.53 16.23 -7.94
CA ILE A 19 24.21 14.87 -7.52
C ILE A 19 25.02 13.87 -8.34
N LYS A 20 25.05 14.02 -9.66
CA LYS A 20 25.82 13.17 -10.57
C LYS A 20 27.28 13.12 -10.17
N GLU A 21 27.95 14.26 -10.07
CA GLU A 21 29.36 14.35 -9.68
C GLU A 21 29.63 13.69 -8.32
N GLN A 22 28.73 13.88 -7.36
CA GLN A 22 28.90 13.33 -6.02
C GLN A 22 28.73 11.79 -5.99
N VAL A 23 27.78 11.25 -6.76
CA VAL A 23 27.61 9.81 -6.94
C VAL A 23 28.84 9.20 -7.63
N GLU A 24 29.37 9.85 -8.66
CA GLU A 24 30.56 9.39 -9.38
C GLU A 24 31.83 9.46 -8.52
N LYS A 25 31.97 10.47 -7.65
CA LYS A 25 33.04 10.55 -6.64
C LYS A 25 33.04 9.34 -5.70
N ARG A 26 31.89 8.74 -5.45
CA ARG A 26 31.73 7.49 -4.69
C ARG A 26 31.94 6.23 -5.53
N LYS A 27 32.43 6.37 -6.77
CA LYS A 27 32.74 5.29 -7.73
C LYS A 27 31.52 4.53 -8.26
N HIS A 28 30.31 5.09 -8.12
CA HIS A 28 29.11 4.56 -8.75
C HIS A 28 28.96 5.12 -10.16
N LYS A 29 28.40 4.31 -11.07
CA LYS A 29 27.97 4.80 -12.39
C LYS A 29 26.65 5.55 -12.26
N THR A 30 26.40 6.52 -13.14
CA THR A 30 25.13 7.25 -13.20
C THR A 30 24.46 7.09 -14.55
N ILE A 31 23.14 7.12 -14.58
CA ILE A 31 22.35 7.33 -15.80
C ILE A 31 21.46 8.55 -15.55
N LEU A 32 21.72 9.64 -16.25
CA LEU A 32 20.94 10.87 -16.16
C LEU A 32 19.74 10.82 -17.11
N VAL A 33 18.53 10.97 -16.57
CA VAL A 33 17.27 10.91 -17.31
C VAL A 33 16.58 12.26 -17.26
N ASP A 34 16.34 12.82 -18.45
CA ASP A 34 15.62 14.07 -18.61
C ASP A 34 14.12 13.85 -18.78
N VAL A 35 13.32 14.51 -17.94
CA VAL A 35 11.85 14.48 -17.99
C VAL A 35 11.25 15.87 -18.18
N SER A 36 12.00 16.79 -18.79
CA SER A 36 11.58 18.16 -19.10
C SER A 36 10.41 18.19 -20.08
N ILE A 37 9.25 18.66 -19.61
CA ILE A 37 8.01 18.75 -20.40
C ILE A 37 7.48 20.18 -20.52
N GLY A 38 8.09 21.13 -19.80
CA GLY A 38 7.70 22.53 -19.82
C GLY A 38 8.54 23.39 -20.76
N THR A 39 8.33 24.70 -20.66
CA THR A 39 9.21 25.74 -21.19
C THR A 39 10.17 26.18 -20.07
N GLY A 40 10.99 25.26 -19.56
CA GLY A 40 11.91 25.57 -18.46
C GLY A 40 12.73 26.84 -18.74
N ALA A 41 13.21 27.47 -17.67
CA ALA A 41 13.84 28.79 -17.75
C ALA A 41 15.19 28.78 -18.48
N ILE A 42 15.78 27.61 -18.71
CA ILE A 42 17.11 27.46 -19.32
C ILE A 42 17.12 26.39 -20.41
N VAL A 43 18.08 26.52 -21.33
CA VAL A 43 18.49 25.42 -22.22
C VAL A 43 19.64 24.69 -21.53
N SER A 44 19.43 23.42 -21.20
CA SER A 44 20.43 22.61 -20.51
C SER A 44 21.69 22.43 -21.36
N SER A 45 22.85 22.75 -20.78
CA SER A 45 24.18 22.38 -21.25
C SER A 45 24.54 20.93 -20.91
N LEU A 46 23.94 20.37 -19.85
CA LEU A 46 24.12 19.00 -19.43
C LEU A 46 23.38 18.06 -20.38
N LYS A 47 24.08 17.02 -20.87
CA LYS A 47 23.49 15.99 -21.75
C LYS A 47 22.95 14.84 -20.92
N ALA A 48 21.67 14.53 -21.10
CA ALA A 48 21.07 13.34 -20.54
C ALA A 48 21.54 12.08 -21.28
N ASP A 49 21.71 10.99 -20.53
CA ASP A 49 21.93 9.66 -21.10
C ASP A 49 20.63 9.10 -21.69
N VAL A 50 19.49 9.47 -21.11
CA VAL A 50 18.14 9.20 -21.61
C VAL A 50 17.38 10.52 -21.78
N THR A 51 17.00 10.81 -23.02
CA THR A 51 16.39 12.10 -23.39
C THR A 51 14.87 12.10 -23.21
N GLY A 52 14.27 13.28 -23.06
CA GLY A 52 12.80 13.43 -23.07
C GLY A 52 12.14 12.89 -24.35
N SER A 53 12.82 12.98 -25.50
CA SER A 53 12.35 12.39 -26.76
C SER A 53 12.29 10.86 -26.72
N GLU A 54 13.27 10.21 -26.09
CA GLU A 54 13.26 8.76 -25.90
C GLU A 54 12.15 8.33 -24.95
N ILE A 55 11.97 9.06 -23.84
CA ILE A 55 10.88 8.83 -22.89
C ILE A 55 9.51 8.99 -23.56
N ALA A 56 9.30 10.05 -24.33
CA ALA A 56 8.06 10.27 -25.07
C ALA A 56 7.77 9.13 -26.06
N LYS A 57 8.80 8.66 -26.76
CA LYS A 57 8.68 7.55 -27.72
C LYS A 57 8.22 6.25 -27.05
N LEU A 58 8.68 5.97 -25.83
CA LEU A 58 8.23 4.80 -25.05
C LEU A 58 6.75 4.90 -24.64
N ALA A 59 6.21 6.12 -24.57
CA ALA A 59 4.78 6.39 -24.39
C ALA A 59 4.00 6.44 -25.72
N GLY A 60 4.65 6.12 -26.85
CA GLY A 60 4.01 6.11 -28.17
C GLY A 60 3.76 7.50 -28.78
N ARG A 61 4.48 8.53 -28.33
CA ARG A 61 4.32 9.93 -28.77
C ARG A 61 5.66 10.59 -29.03
N THR A 62 5.65 11.78 -29.62
CA THR A 62 6.85 12.64 -29.71
C THR A 62 6.88 13.65 -28.56
N ILE A 63 8.06 14.17 -28.23
CA ILE A 63 8.17 15.18 -27.17
C ILE A 63 7.51 16.50 -27.60
N GLU A 64 7.54 16.81 -28.89
CA GLU A 64 6.89 17.98 -29.49
C GLU A 64 5.38 17.90 -29.35
N GLU A 65 4.77 16.74 -29.61
CA GLU A 65 3.32 16.52 -29.40
C GLU A 65 2.91 16.73 -27.94
N ILE A 66 3.72 16.23 -27.01
CA ILE A 66 3.44 16.35 -25.57
C ILE A 66 3.58 17.81 -25.13
N LYS A 67 4.63 18.52 -25.58
CA LYS A 67 4.85 19.94 -25.26
C LYS A 67 3.81 20.87 -25.89
N ALA A 68 3.25 20.49 -27.04
CA ALA A 68 2.20 21.24 -27.71
C ALA A 68 0.80 21.06 -27.08
N MET A 69 0.65 20.18 -26.08
CA MET A 69 -0.64 19.97 -25.41
C MET A 69 -1.11 21.24 -24.69
N PRO A 70 -2.40 21.62 -24.82
CA PRO A 70 -2.97 22.74 -24.09
C PRO A 70 -2.79 22.61 -22.58
N THR A 71 -2.73 23.73 -21.85
CA THR A 71 -2.59 23.73 -20.38
C THR A 71 -3.64 22.90 -19.65
N LYS A 72 -4.87 22.83 -20.19
CA LYS A 72 -5.96 21.99 -19.66
C LYS A 72 -5.65 20.48 -19.73
N ASP A 73 -4.75 20.07 -20.62
CA ASP A 73 -4.34 18.68 -20.86
C ASP A 73 -2.99 18.37 -20.21
N ARG A 74 -2.51 19.23 -19.30
CA ARG A 74 -1.22 19.07 -18.62
C ARG A 74 -1.13 17.79 -17.78
N GLU A 75 -2.25 17.32 -17.24
CA GLU A 75 -2.31 16.02 -16.54
C GLU A 75 -2.08 14.85 -17.50
N THR A 76 -2.62 14.92 -18.72
CA THR A 76 -2.39 13.94 -19.79
C THR A 76 -0.92 13.95 -20.22
N ALA A 77 -0.33 15.13 -20.43
CA ALA A 77 1.09 15.26 -20.77
C ALA A 77 2.00 14.64 -19.68
N THR A 78 1.69 14.93 -18.41
CA THR A 78 2.41 14.37 -17.25
C THR A 78 2.26 12.84 -17.20
N SER A 79 1.06 12.31 -17.46
CA SER A 79 0.80 10.87 -17.42
C SER A 79 1.56 10.11 -18.51
N LEU A 80 1.61 10.64 -19.74
CA LEU A 80 2.37 10.02 -20.84
C LEU A 80 3.86 9.94 -20.51
N ILE A 81 4.43 11.00 -19.95
CA ILE A 81 5.85 11.04 -19.61
C ILE A 81 6.15 10.13 -18.41
N ALA A 82 5.23 10.05 -17.44
CA ALA A 82 5.33 9.09 -16.35
C ALA A 82 5.32 7.65 -16.86
N GLU A 83 4.46 7.32 -17.84
CA GLU A 83 4.42 6.00 -18.48
C GLU A 83 5.74 5.68 -19.19
N GLY A 84 6.24 6.61 -20.01
CA GLY A 84 7.51 6.46 -20.71
C GLY A 84 8.69 6.26 -19.75
N LEU A 85 8.75 7.08 -18.69
CA LEU A 85 9.77 6.98 -17.65
C LEU A 85 9.69 5.63 -16.93
N THR A 86 8.47 5.18 -16.60
CA THR A 86 8.23 3.90 -15.95
C THR A 86 8.74 2.74 -16.80
N LYS A 87 8.39 2.71 -18.09
CA LYS A 87 8.89 1.69 -19.03
C LYS A 87 10.41 1.67 -19.09
N LYS A 88 11.05 2.85 -19.15
CA LYS A 88 12.51 2.95 -19.19
C LYS A 88 13.17 2.47 -17.91
N VAL A 89 12.64 2.86 -16.76
CA VAL A 89 13.15 2.45 -15.45
C VAL A 89 13.04 0.92 -15.27
N ILE A 90 11.92 0.31 -15.70
CA ILE A 90 11.75 -1.15 -15.70
C ILE A 90 12.75 -1.81 -16.67
N GLU A 91 12.93 -1.26 -17.87
CA GLU A 91 13.90 -1.76 -18.85
C GLU A 91 15.32 -1.79 -18.26
N LEU A 92 15.76 -0.68 -17.65
CA LEU A 92 17.07 -0.58 -17.01
C LEU A 92 17.22 -1.56 -15.83
N TYR A 93 16.17 -1.74 -15.03
CA TYR A 93 16.17 -2.68 -13.91
C TYR A 93 16.27 -4.13 -14.39
N THR A 94 15.45 -4.53 -15.36
CA THR A 94 15.41 -5.91 -15.89
C THR A 94 16.70 -6.30 -16.62
N LYS A 95 17.41 -5.34 -17.23
CA LYS A 95 18.74 -5.53 -17.82
C LYS A 95 19.88 -5.57 -16.79
N GLY A 96 19.59 -5.35 -15.50
CA GLY A 96 20.62 -5.25 -14.46
C GLY A 96 21.46 -3.97 -14.58
N GLU A 97 20.94 -2.93 -15.21
CA GLU A 97 21.64 -1.65 -15.39
C GLU A 97 21.30 -0.65 -14.28
N LEU A 98 20.18 -0.81 -13.57
CA LEU A 98 19.75 0.04 -12.45
C LEU A 98 19.99 -0.64 -11.09
N GLN A 99 20.68 0.07 -10.19
CA GLN A 99 20.89 -0.32 -8.78
C GLN A 99 20.16 0.57 -7.78
N GLY A 100 19.79 1.78 -8.18
CA GLY A 100 19.03 2.71 -7.37
C GLY A 100 18.52 3.85 -8.23
N ILE A 101 17.56 4.60 -7.71
CA ILE A 101 16.97 5.76 -8.38
C ILE A 101 16.87 6.93 -7.41
N VAL A 102 17.30 8.11 -7.85
CA VAL A 102 17.14 9.39 -7.15
C VAL A 102 16.46 10.40 -8.06
N ALA A 103 15.53 11.18 -7.51
CA ALA A 103 14.89 12.28 -8.23
C ALA A 103 14.90 13.57 -7.42
N VAL A 104 15.12 14.71 -8.09
CA VAL A 104 14.93 16.06 -7.50
C VAL A 104 13.82 16.76 -8.25
N ALA A 105 12.73 17.10 -7.56
CA ALA A 105 11.56 17.62 -8.25
C ALA A 105 10.64 18.52 -7.40
N GLY A 106 9.98 19.47 -8.10
CA GLY A 106 8.75 20.09 -7.63
C GLY A 106 7.52 19.19 -7.88
N MET A 107 6.33 19.78 -7.97
CA MET A 107 5.06 19.03 -8.08
C MET A 107 5.02 18.03 -9.24
N THR A 108 5.26 18.52 -10.46
CA THR A 108 5.15 17.71 -11.69
C THR A 108 6.16 16.58 -11.68
N GLY A 109 7.44 16.89 -11.48
CA GLY A 109 8.50 15.88 -11.45
C GLY A 109 8.33 14.88 -10.31
N THR A 110 7.70 15.27 -9.18
CA THR A 110 7.39 14.35 -8.08
C THR A 110 6.41 13.28 -8.53
N PHE A 111 5.33 13.64 -9.24
CA PHE A 111 4.41 12.62 -9.78
C PHE A 111 5.07 11.71 -10.82
N LEU A 112 5.89 12.28 -11.72
CA LEU A 112 6.63 11.49 -12.71
C LEU A 112 7.55 10.46 -12.02
N ALA A 113 8.39 10.93 -11.11
CA ALA A 113 9.35 10.12 -10.39
C ALA A 113 8.67 9.06 -9.51
N LEU A 114 7.65 9.44 -8.74
CA LEU A 114 6.93 8.50 -7.87
C LEU A 114 6.24 7.39 -8.67
N THR A 115 5.67 7.71 -9.83
CA THR A 115 5.05 6.69 -10.70
C THR A 115 6.08 5.66 -11.18
N ALA A 116 7.26 6.12 -11.61
CA ALA A 116 8.34 5.23 -12.04
C ALA A 116 8.99 4.46 -10.87
N MET A 117 9.21 5.11 -9.73
CA MET A 117 9.75 4.48 -8.53
C MET A 117 8.82 3.38 -8.00
N LYS A 118 7.50 3.60 -8.07
CA LYS A 118 6.49 2.64 -7.61
C LYS A 118 6.52 1.33 -8.41
N ALA A 119 6.98 1.35 -9.65
CA ALA A 119 7.10 0.16 -10.50
C ALA A 119 8.34 -0.70 -10.21
N LEU A 120 9.32 -0.18 -9.47
CA LEU A 120 10.51 -0.95 -9.08
C LEU A 120 10.18 -1.87 -7.90
N PRO A 121 10.75 -3.09 -7.82
CA PRO A 121 10.50 -3.99 -6.70
C PRO A 121 10.85 -3.41 -5.32
N PHE A 122 10.19 -3.94 -4.29
CA PHE A 122 10.50 -3.64 -2.89
C PHE A 122 11.97 -3.92 -2.59
N GLY A 123 12.60 -3.06 -1.79
CA GLY A 123 14.01 -3.13 -1.40
C GLY A 123 14.95 -2.36 -2.32
N VAL A 124 14.61 -2.19 -3.61
CA VAL A 124 15.45 -1.38 -4.52
C VAL A 124 15.61 0.04 -3.96
N PRO A 125 16.84 0.59 -3.85
CA PRO A 125 17.05 1.96 -3.37
C PRO A 125 16.28 3.02 -4.18
N LYS A 126 15.34 3.72 -3.54
CA LYS A 126 14.50 4.77 -4.13
C LYS A 126 14.52 6.02 -3.26
N LEU A 127 15.00 7.14 -3.79
CA LEU A 127 15.06 8.41 -3.07
C LEU A 127 14.40 9.56 -3.85
N LEU A 128 13.35 10.15 -3.29
CA LEU A 128 12.75 11.38 -3.79
C LEU A 128 13.22 12.58 -2.95
N ILE A 129 13.69 13.63 -3.62
CA ILE A 129 14.00 14.93 -3.02
C ILE A 129 12.95 15.93 -3.50
N SER A 130 12.06 16.38 -2.62
CA SER A 130 10.87 17.17 -3.02
C SER A 130 10.35 18.09 -1.92
N SER A 131 9.87 19.28 -2.29
CA SER A 131 9.19 20.23 -1.38
C SER A 131 7.69 19.97 -1.25
N VAL A 132 7.11 19.14 -2.11
CA VAL A 132 5.64 18.99 -2.21
C VAL A 132 5.11 17.75 -1.51
N ALA A 133 5.97 16.81 -1.11
CA ALA A 133 5.56 15.51 -0.55
C ALA A 133 4.67 15.65 0.70
N ALA A 134 4.85 16.73 1.47
CA ALA A 134 4.07 17.01 2.68
C ALA A 134 3.06 18.17 2.50
N MET A 135 2.75 18.59 1.27
CA MET A 135 1.86 19.71 1.05
C MET A 135 0.42 19.36 1.46
N PRO A 136 -0.21 20.06 2.43
CA PRO A 136 -1.46 19.61 3.05
C PRO A 136 -2.60 19.35 2.06
N ALA A 137 -2.73 20.19 1.03
CA ALA A 137 -3.79 20.05 0.02
C ALA A 137 -3.68 18.77 -0.82
N TYR A 138 -2.48 18.19 -0.96
CA TYR A 138 -2.23 17.01 -1.81
C TYR A 138 -1.61 15.83 -1.06
N ALA A 139 -1.37 15.92 0.24
CA ALA A 139 -0.81 14.84 1.05
C ALA A 139 -1.57 13.52 0.82
N ASN A 140 -2.90 13.57 0.77
CA ASN A 140 -3.75 12.42 0.48
C ASN A 140 -3.49 11.78 -0.90
N ARG A 141 -3.12 12.57 -1.92
CA ARG A 141 -2.76 12.02 -3.25
C ARG A 141 -1.45 11.25 -3.22
N PHE A 142 -0.54 11.59 -2.30
CA PHE A 142 0.76 10.94 -2.20
C PHE A 142 0.72 9.61 -1.42
N VAL A 143 -0.32 9.38 -0.61
CA VAL A 143 -0.52 8.13 0.14
C VAL A 143 -0.52 6.89 -0.77
N GLU A 144 -1.00 7.01 -2.02
CA GLU A 144 -1.00 5.89 -2.99
C GLU A 144 0.40 5.46 -3.48
N TYR A 145 1.43 6.28 -3.23
CA TYR A 145 2.82 5.97 -3.58
C TYR A 145 3.58 5.47 -2.35
N PHE A 146 3.56 6.25 -1.26
CA PHE A 146 4.30 5.92 -0.03
C PHE A 146 3.68 4.75 0.76
N GLY A 147 2.39 4.50 0.55
CA GLY A 147 1.67 3.44 1.22
C GLY A 147 1.89 2.03 0.66
N ARG A 148 2.50 1.93 -0.53
CA ARG A 148 2.63 0.65 -1.25
C ARG A 148 4.07 0.23 -1.48
N MET A 149 5.00 1.17 -1.50
CA MET A 149 6.40 0.93 -1.82
C MET A 149 7.33 1.66 -0.84
N ASP A 150 8.53 1.12 -0.67
CA ASP A 150 9.61 1.61 0.20
C ASP A 150 10.36 2.82 -0.40
N ILE A 151 9.62 3.90 -0.70
CA ILE A 151 10.19 5.14 -1.25
C ILE A 151 10.69 6.02 -0.10
N THR A 152 11.98 6.36 -0.10
CA THR A 152 12.55 7.33 0.85
C THR A 152 12.28 8.74 0.35
N VAL A 153 11.81 9.63 1.23
CA VAL A 153 11.58 11.04 0.91
C VAL A 153 12.51 11.92 1.72
N MET A 154 13.31 12.72 1.04
CA MET A 154 14.03 13.86 1.60
C MET A 154 13.26 15.14 1.28
N HIS A 155 12.58 15.69 2.29
CA HIS A 155 11.85 16.93 2.10
C HIS A 155 12.84 18.09 1.81
N SER A 156 12.70 18.76 0.67
CA SER A 156 13.70 19.77 0.27
C SER A 156 13.63 21.06 1.09
N VAL A 157 12.46 21.36 1.69
CA VAL A 157 12.12 22.57 2.46
C VAL A 157 12.14 23.85 1.62
N VAL A 158 13.16 24.05 0.82
CA VAL A 158 13.31 25.13 -0.16
C VAL A 158 13.03 24.62 -1.57
N ASP A 159 12.76 25.54 -2.49
CA ASP A 159 12.77 25.21 -3.92
C ASP A 159 14.20 24.82 -4.35
N THR A 160 14.27 23.91 -5.32
CA THR A 160 15.49 23.31 -5.86
C THR A 160 15.88 23.88 -7.22
N VAL A 161 15.15 24.90 -7.69
CA VAL A 161 15.55 25.72 -8.84
C VAL A 161 16.71 26.64 -8.44
N GLY A 162 17.80 26.57 -9.19
CA GLY A 162 19.05 27.27 -8.88
C GLY A 162 19.89 26.62 -7.78
N LEU A 163 21.10 27.14 -7.58
CA LEU A 163 22.08 26.56 -6.65
C LEU A 163 22.45 27.56 -5.55
N ASN A 164 21.81 27.43 -4.39
CA ASN A 164 22.18 28.15 -3.15
C ASN A 164 22.82 27.17 -2.14
N PRO A 165 23.43 27.65 -1.03
CA PRO A 165 24.08 26.79 -0.05
C PRO A 165 23.19 25.69 0.54
N LEU A 166 21.89 25.95 0.71
CA LEU A 166 20.92 24.97 1.20
C LEU A 166 20.66 23.89 0.14
N VAL A 167 20.41 24.28 -1.11
CA VAL A 167 20.21 23.34 -2.22
C VAL A 167 21.46 22.51 -2.48
N LYS A 168 22.66 23.11 -2.39
CA LYS A 168 23.94 22.39 -2.48
C LYS A 168 24.05 21.34 -1.39
N THR A 169 23.74 21.68 -0.14
CA THR A 169 23.78 20.74 0.99
C THR A 169 22.78 19.60 0.79
N LEU A 170 21.55 19.92 0.37
CA LEU A 170 20.50 18.95 0.08
C LEU A 170 20.93 17.97 -1.02
N ALA A 171 21.49 18.48 -2.12
CA ALA A 171 21.98 17.66 -3.23
C ALA A 171 23.07 16.69 -2.80
N LEU A 172 24.06 17.17 -2.04
CA LEU A 172 25.16 16.34 -1.52
C LEU A 172 24.64 15.27 -0.56
N ASN A 173 23.74 15.64 0.36
CA ASN A 173 23.11 14.69 1.27
C ASN A 173 22.29 13.64 0.52
N GLY A 174 21.53 14.05 -0.49
CA GLY A 174 20.75 13.17 -1.34
C GLY A 174 21.62 12.16 -2.10
N ALA A 175 22.69 12.64 -2.74
CA ALA A 175 23.66 11.81 -3.44
C ALA A 175 24.35 10.81 -2.50
N ASN A 176 24.75 11.25 -1.30
CA ASN A 176 25.36 10.37 -0.30
C ASN A 176 24.36 9.34 0.24
N ALA A 177 23.10 9.73 0.47
CA ALA A 177 22.05 8.84 0.94
C ALA A 177 21.77 7.71 -0.08
N ILE A 178 21.50 8.06 -1.35
CA ILE A 178 21.23 7.03 -2.37
C ILE A 178 22.44 6.13 -2.61
N SER A 179 23.66 6.69 -2.58
CA SER A 179 24.88 5.90 -2.71
C SER A 179 25.07 4.93 -1.54
N GLY A 180 24.82 5.38 -0.31
CA GLY A 180 24.89 4.53 0.88
C GLY A 180 23.83 3.41 0.86
N MET A 181 22.61 3.72 0.40
CA MET A 181 21.58 2.69 0.20
C MET A 181 22.01 1.65 -0.83
N VAL A 182 22.64 2.06 -1.92
CA VAL A 182 23.16 1.16 -2.97
C VAL A 182 24.35 0.33 -2.49
N GLU A 183 25.28 0.92 -1.74
CA GLU A 183 26.43 0.24 -1.18
C GLU A 183 26.04 -0.81 -0.13
N GLY A 184 25.03 -0.50 0.69
CA GLY A 184 24.46 -1.40 1.68
C GLY A 184 23.33 -2.29 1.17
N PHE A 185 22.99 -2.21 -0.12
CA PHE A 185 21.86 -2.95 -0.67
C PHE A 185 22.16 -4.46 -0.67
N ALA A 186 21.43 -5.17 0.17
CA ALA A 186 21.22 -6.60 0.03
C ALA A 186 19.85 -6.81 -0.59
N SER A 187 19.77 -7.57 -1.69
CA SER A 187 18.48 -8.01 -2.17
C SER A 187 17.75 -8.75 -1.05
N VAL A 188 16.43 -8.59 -0.98
CA VAL A 188 15.59 -9.43 -0.11
C VAL A 188 15.90 -10.87 -0.51
N GLN A 189 16.70 -11.55 0.33
CA GLN A 189 17.00 -12.95 0.06
C GLN A 189 15.67 -13.68 0.18
N LYS A 190 15.38 -14.57 -0.77
CA LYS A 190 14.43 -15.65 -0.48
C LYS A 190 15.07 -16.42 0.66
N GLU A 191 14.66 -16.14 1.89
CA GLU A 191 14.96 -17.02 2.99
C GLU A 191 14.52 -18.43 2.59
N LYS A 192 15.24 -19.44 3.08
CA LYS A 192 14.93 -20.83 2.75
C LYS A 192 13.54 -21.25 3.24
N ARG A 193 12.92 -20.43 4.10
CA ARG A 193 11.66 -20.70 4.75
C ARG A 193 10.51 -20.04 3.98
N PRO A 194 9.39 -20.75 3.84
CA PRO A 194 8.21 -20.20 3.18
C PRO A 194 7.61 -19.02 3.94
N ALA A 195 7.15 -18.01 3.22
CA ALA A 195 6.58 -16.80 3.81
C ALA A 195 5.04 -16.88 3.90
N ILE A 196 4.46 -16.35 4.99
CA ILE A 196 3.02 -16.18 5.17
C ILE A 196 2.72 -14.71 5.45
N ALA A 197 1.77 -14.15 4.72
CA ALA A 197 1.22 -12.84 4.99
C ALA A 197 0.15 -12.93 6.08
N ILE A 198 0.17 -11.99 7.04
CA ILE A 198 -0.84 -11.88 8.09
C ILE A 198 -1.37 -10.44 8.14
N THR A 199 -2.69 -10.23 8.14
CA THR A 199 -3.24 -8.91 8.51
C THR A 199 -3.59 -8.88 9.98
N GLU A 200 -3.27 -7.76 10.65
CA GLU A 200 -3.55 -7.57 12.07
C GLU A 200 -3.92 -6.13 12.39
N PHE A 201 -4.61 -5.94 13.51
CA PHE A 201 -5.06 -4.65 14.00
C PHE A 201 -5.08 -4.67 15.53
N GLY A 202 -4.99 -3.51 16.18
CA GLY A 202 -4.85 -3.44 17.63
C GLY A 202 -5.94 -4.16 18.43
N PHE A 203 -7.11 -4.41 17.83
CA PHE A 203 -8.22 -5.13 18.47
C PHE A 203 -8.19 -6.66 18.29
N CYS A 204 -7.25 -7.20 17.53
CA CYS A 204 -6.98 -8.64 17.43
C CYS A 204 -5.50 -9.00 17.73
N ASP A 205 -4.75 -8.08 18.33
CA ASP A 205 -3.29 -8.19 18.49
C ASP A 205 -2.86 -9.46 19.25
N LYS A 206 -3.57 -9.83 20.33
CA LYS A 206 -3.28 -11.07 21.07
C LYS A 206 -3.54 -12.32 20.22
N GLY A 207 -4.63 -12.34 19.47
CA GLY A 207 -4.95 -13.42 18.54
C GLY A 207 -3.88 -13.56 17.45
N ALA A 208 -3.47 -12.44 16.85
CA ALA A 208 -2.40 -12.40 15.86
C ALA A 208 -1.05 -12.85 16.45
N HIS A 209 -0.73 -12.43 17.68
CA HIS A 209 0.45 -12.89 18.40
C HIS A 209 0.49 -14.42 18.55
N TYR A 210 -0.59 -15.04 19.02
CA TYR A 210 -0.65 -16.51 19.14
C TYR A 210 -0.55 -17.22 17.79
N VAL A 211 -1.17 -16.68 16.72
CA VAL A 211 -1.00 -17.23 15.37
C VAL A 211 0.47 -17.17 14.94
N ARG A 212 1.17 -16.07 15.23
CA ARG A 212 2.60 -15.93 14.93
C ARG A 212 3.45 -16.94 15.69
N GLU A 213 3.27 -17.03 17.00
CA GLU A 213 4.00 -17.98 17.86
C GLU A 213 3.87 -19.44 17.38
N LEU A 214 2.69 -19.81 16.87
CA LEU A 214 2.42 -21.15 16.37
C LEU A 214 3.04 -21.44 14.98
N LEU A 215 3.43 -20.41 14.21
CA LEU A 215 3.92 -20.54 12.84
C LEU A 215 5.40 -20.14 12.67
N GLU A 216 5.96 -19.32 13.56
CA GLU A 216 7.30 -18.70 13.43
C GLU A 216 8.47 -19.69 13.38
N LYS A 217 8.26 -20.96 13.77
CA LYS A 217 9.26 -22.04 13.67
C LYS A 217 9.31 -22.71 12.29
N GLU A 218 8.22 -22.61 11.52
CA GLU A 218 8.09 -23.22 10.20
C GLU A 218 8.11 -22.19 9.06
N TYR A 219 7.54 -21.00 9.27
CA TYR A 219 7.35 -19.95 8.26
C TYR A 219 7.99 -18.62 8.66
N ASP A 220 8.31 -17.79 7.66
CA ASP A 220 8.62 -16.38 7.84
C ASP A 220 7.32 -15.57 7.79
N LEU A 221 7.04 -14.79 8.82
CA LEU A 221 5.75 -14.14 8.99
C LEU A 221 5.85 -12.65 8.71
N ILE A 222 5.05 -12.16 7.77
CA ILE A 222 4.99 -10.75 7.40
C ILE A 222 3.63 -10.21 7.82
N SER A 223 3.64 -9.45 8.92
CA SER A 223 2.45 -8.75 9.43
C SER A 223 2.20 -7.44 8.69
N PHE A 224 0.96 -7.25 8.25
CA PHE A 224 0.44 -6.02 7.66
C PHE A 224 -0.56 -5.39 8.62
N HIS A 225 -0.31 -4.14 8.98
CA HIS A 225 -1.25 -3.39 9.80
C HIS A 225 -2.47 -2.99 8.96
N ALA A 226 -3.66 -3.48 9.32
CA ALA A 226 -4.90 -3.29 8.59
C ALA A 226 -5.48 -1.86 8.73
N THR A 227 -4.81 -0.89 8.14
CA THR A 227 -5.15 0.55 8.18
C THR A 227 -5.71 1.08 6.86
N GLY A 228 -6.11 0.19 5.95
CA GLY A 228 -6.49 0.51 4.58
C GLY A 228 -5.27 0.62 3.66
N VAL A 229 -4.24 1.35 4.07
CA VAL A 229 -2.99 1.45 3.31
C VAL A 229 -2.18 0.15 3.40
N GLY A 230 -1.98 -0.38 4.62
CA GLY A 230 -1.27 -1.65 4.81
C GLY A 230 -2.01 -2.83 4.18
N ASP A 231 -3.34 -2.76 4.13
CA ASP A 231 -4.19 -3.71 3.41
C ASP A 231 -3.91 -3.75 1.90
N ARG A 232 -3.74 -2.59 1.26
CA ARG A 232 -3.38 -2.53 -0.16
C ARG A 232 -1.98 -3.09 -0.41
N ALA A 233 -1.04 -2.82 0.47
CA ALA A 233 0.29 -3.42 0.40
C ALA A 233 0.23 -4.95 0.53
N ALA A 234 -0.62 -5.48 1.42
CA ALA A 234 -0.86 -6.91 1.55
C ALA A 234 -1.42 -7.51 0.24
N VAL A 235 -2.44 -6.87 -0.36
CA VAL A 235 -3.04 -7.28 -1.64
C VAL A 235 -1.98 -7.31 -2.76
N ASP A 236 -1.21 -6.24 -2.90
CA ASP A 236 -0.20 -6.10 -3.96
C ASP A 236 0.92 -7.17 -3.81
N LEU A 237 1.41 -7.40 -2.59
CA LEU A 237 2.47 -8.39 -2.34
C LEU A 237 1.99 -9.84 -2.38
N VAL A 238 0.75 -10.11 -1.94
CA VAL A 238 0.12 -11.43 -2.07
C VAL A 238 -0.10 -11.80 -3.54
N GLY A 239 -0.58 -10.87 -4.34
CA GLY A 239 -0.69 -11.05 -5.79
C GLY A 239 0.66 -11.26 -6.49
N GLY A 240 1.76 -10.76 -5.90
CA GLY A 240 3.12 -10.89 -6.41
C GLY A 240 3.77 -12.26 -6.24
N GLY A 241 3.10 -13.23 -5.60
CA GLY A 241 3.54 -14.64 -5.55
C GLY A 241 4.71 -14.93 -4.59
N VAL A 242 4.95 -14.06 -3.61
CA VAL A 242 6.02 -14.22 -2.61
C VAL A 242 5.58 -15.13 -1.44
N PHE A 243 4.28 -15.23 -1.17
CA PHE A 243 3.73 -15.95 -0.02
C PHE A 243 3.18 -17.33 -0.38
N GLU A 244 3.31 -18.28 0.55
CA GLU A 244 2.69 -19.60 0.43
C GLU A 244 1.22 -19.62 0.83
N ALA A 245 0.81 -18.69 1.68
CA ALA A 245 -0.56 -18.52 2.18
C ALA A 245 -0.81 -17.08 2.68
N PHE A 246 -2.08 -16.73 2.81
CA PHE A 246 -2.52 -15.47 3.39
C PHE A 246 -3.50 -15.72 4.55
N VAL A 247 -3.14 -15.25 5.75
CA VAL A 247 -3.98 -15.28 6.95
C VAL A 247 -4.50 -13.87 7.22
N ASP A 248 -5.72 -13.61 6.80
CA ASP A 248 -6.34 -12.28 6.84
C ASP A 248 -7.29 -12.18 8.03
N LEU A 249 -6.73 -11.87 9.20
CA LEU A 249 -7.55 -11.75 10.42
C LEU A 249 -8.45 -10.52 10.36
N VAL A 250 -8.05 -9.47 9.65
CA VAL A 250 -8.71 -8.15 9.64
C VAL A 250 -9.01 -7.67 8.21
N PRO A 251 -9.96 -8.29 7.50
CA PRO A 251 -10.39 -7.87 6.16
C PRO A 251 -11.22 -6.57 6.13
N ALA A 252 -11.39 -5.90 7.27
CA ALA A 252 -12.32 -4.80 7.48
C ALA A 252 -12.10 -3.55 6.63
N SER A 253 -10.92 -3.36 6.03
CA SER A 253 -10.75 -2.27 5.06
C SER A 253 -11.69 -2.40 3.85
N PHE A 254 -12.25 -3.60 3.61
CA PHE A 254 -13.35 -3.82 2.67
C PHE A 254 -14.69 -3.29 3.18
N SER A 255 -15.09 -3.56 4.43
CA SER A 255 -16.32 -2.98 5.00
C SER A 255 -16.20 -1.46 5.13
N GLU A 256 -15.01 -0.95 5.46
CA GLU A 256 -14.72 0.48 5.47
C GLU A 256 -14.90 1.09 4.08
N TYR A 257 -14.52 0.40 3.00
CA TYR A 257 -14.82 0.83 1.63
C TYR A 257 -16.33 0.87 1.34
N LEU A 258 -17.06 -0.19 1.69
CA LEU A 258 -18.51 -0.26 1.50
C LEU A 258 -19.24 0.81 2.30
N LEU A 259 -18.72 1.13 3.48
CA LEU A 259 -19.35 2.03 4.42
C LEU A 259 -18.82 3.47 4.37
N GLY A 260 -17.71 3.72 3.68
CA GLY A 260 -17.09 5.06 3.58
C GLY A 260 -16.29 5.46 4.82
N GLY A 261 -15.79 4.50 5.59
CA GLY A 261 -14.96 4.75 6.76
C GLY A 261 -13.49 5.04 6.43
N ASN A 262 -12.72 5.45 7.43
CA ASN A 262 -11.38 6.03 7.25
C ASN A 262 -10.33 5.06 6.74
N ARG A 263 -10.55 3.74 6.90
CA ARG A 263 -9.57 2.70 6.53
C ARG A 263 -9.94 2.00 5.22
N ALA A 264 -10.71 2.64 4.35
CA ALA A 264 -11.09 2.06 3.07
C ALA A 264 -9.86 1.74 2.20
N SER A 265 -9.73 0.47 1.80
CA SER A 265 -8.66 0.03 0.89
C SER A 265 -9.09 -0.01 -0.57
N GLY A 266 -10.38 0.00 -0.86
CA GLY A 266 -10.93 -0.11 -2.23
C GLY A 266 -11.69 -1.41 -2.49
N PRO A 267 -12.34 -1.52 -3.66
CA PRO A 267 -13.22 -2.63 -4.00
C PRO A 267 -12.48 -3.96 -4.19
N ASP A 268 -11.17 -3.95 -4.41
CA ASP A 268 -10.29 -5.07 -4.71
C ASP A 268 -9.66 -5.71 -3.47
N ARG A 269 -9.99 -5.25 -2.25
CA ARG A 269 -9.38 -5.73 -1.00
C ARG A 269 -9.38 -7.25 -0.81
N LEU A 270 -10.47 -7.90 -1.19
CA LEU A 270 -10.66 -9.35 -1.05
C LEU A 270 -10.23 -10.10 -2.32
N ASP A 271 -9.60 -9.42 -3.27
CA ASP A 271 -9.15 -10.01 -4.53
C ASP A 271 -7.65 -10.41 -4.45
N ALA A 272 -6.98 -10.23 -3.29
CA ALA A 272 -5.55 -10.49 -3.06
C ALA A 272 -5.09 -11.86 -3.58
N ALA A 273 -5.86 -12.91 -3.27
CA ALA A 273 -5.54 -14.28 -3.66
C ALA A 273 -6.36 -14.76 -4.87
N LEU A 274 -7.16 -13.90 -5.53
CA LEU A 274 -8.13 -14.28 -6.56
C LEU A 274 -7.48 -14.99 -7.75
N HIS A 275 -6.28 -14.55 -8.13
CA HIS A 275 -5.49 -15.10 -9.23
C HIS A 275 -4.36 -16.02 -8.75
N SER A 276 -4.29 -16.29 -7.45
CA SER A 276 -3.26 -17.13 -6.84
C SER A 276 -3.86 -18.48 -6.41
N SER A 277 -3.03 -19.53 -6.37
CA SER A 277 -3.42 -20.83 -5.83
C SER A 277 -2.87 -21.04 -4.41
N ILE A 278 -2.95 -20.00 -3.57
CA ILE A 278 -2.49 -20.08 -2.17
C ILE A 278 -3.69 -20.22 -1.22
N PRO A 279 -3.55 -20.92 -0.08
CA PRO A 279 -4.55 -20.90 0.98
C PRO A 279 -4.84 -19.48 1.44
N TYR A 280 -6.14 -19.19 1.59
CA TYR A 280 -6.63 -17.91 2.07
C TYR A 280 -7.53 -18.13 3.29
N ILE A 281 -7.02 -17.82 4.48
CA ILE A 281 -7.71 -18.03 5.75
C ILE A 281 -8.17 -16.69 6.30
N LEU A 282 -9.48 -16.49 6.48
CA LEU A 282 -10.05 -15.21 6.90
C LEU A 282 -10.73 -15.29 8.27
N SER A 283 -10.82 -14.14 8.95
CA SER A 283 -11.60 -13.91 10.17
C SER A 283 -12.43 -12.62 10.03
N PRO A 284 -13.51 -12.39 10.79
CA PRO A 284 -14.36 -11.21 10.60
C PRO A 284 -13.89 -9.95 11.37
N CYS A 285 -12.66 -9.89 11.88
CA CYS A 285 -12.23 -8.78 12.72
C CYS A 285 -12.37 -7.44 12.01
N GLY A 286 -12.92 -6.45 12.73
CA GLY A 286 -13.09 -5.10 12.25
C GLY A 286 -14.35 -4.88 11.42
N PHE A 287 -15.07 -5.93 10.99
CA PHE A 287 -16.42 -5.76 10.43
C PHE A 287 -17.40 -5.21 11.48
N ASP A 288 -17.08 -5.39 12.76
CA ASP A 288 -17.85 -4.89 13.89
C ASP A 288 -17.74 -3.38 14.12
N MET A 289 -16.95 -2.67 13.30
CA MET A 289 -16.71 -1.24 13.46
C MET A 289 -16.55 -0.49 12.14
N ILE A 290 -16.77 0.83 12.21
CA ILE A 290 -16.47 1.81 11.16
C ILE A 290 -15.52 2.84 11.77
N SER A 291 -14.34 3.04 11.18
CA SER A 291 -13.45 4.12 11.59
C SER A 291 -14.00 5.47 11.12
N CYS A 292 -14.35 6.35 12.05
CA CYS A 292 -15.05 7.59 11.76
C CYS A 292 -14.43 8.85 12.38
N GLY A 293 -13.25 8.73 13.00
CA GLY A 293 -12.54 9.88 13.53
C GLY A 293 -12.14 10.91 12.46
N PRO A 294 -11.66 12.10 12.84
CA PRO A 294 -11.60 12.64 14.20
C PRO A 294 -12.99 12.86 14.82
N ILE A 295 -13.08 12.93 16.14
CA ILE A 295 -14.37 13.04 16.87
C ILE A 295 -15.15 14.30 16.49
N GLU A 296 -14.48 15.40 16.20
CA GLU A 296 -15.09 16.67 15.82
C GLU A 296 -15.94 16.60 14.54
N ARG A 297 -15.74 15.57 13.70
CA ARG A 297 -16.59 15.33 12.51
C ARG A 297 -18.05 15.13 12.89
N LYS A 298 -18.31 14.59 14.09
CA LYS A 298 -19.65 14.45 14.67
C LYS A 298 -20.42 15.76 14.64
N ASP A 299 -19.75 16.85 14.99
CA ASP A 299 -20.39 18.16 15.24
C ASP A 299 -20.28 19.10 14.03
N LYS A 300 -19.53 18.71 12.98
CA LYS A 300 -19.24 19.53 11.80
C LYS A 300 -20.08 19.17 10.57
N GLY A 301 -21.16 18.40 10.76
CA GLY A 301 -22.03 17.98 9.65
C GLY A 301 -21.33 17.08 8.63
N ASP A 302 -20.39 16.25 9.10
CA ASP A 302 -19.67 15.33 8.22
C ASP A 302 -20.64 14.36 7.50
N PRO A 303 -20.51 14.16 6.17
CA PRO A 303 -21.43 13.34 5.41
C PRO A 303 -21.53 11.88 5.89
N LEU A 304 -20.43 11.28 6.32
CA LEU A 304 -20.42 9.90 6.83
C LEU A 304 -21.20 9.83 8.16
N TRP A 305 -20.91 10.76 9.08
CA TRP A 305 -21.58 10.82 10.39
C TRP A 305 -23.09 11.01 10.26
N ALA A 306 -23.51 11.93 9.39
CA ALA A 306 -24.92 12.22 9.16
C ALA A 306 -25.64 11.06 8.45
N ALA A 307 -25.11 10.58 7.31
CA ALA A 307 -25.77 9.56 6.49
C ALA A 307 -25.95 8.24 7.23
N ARG A 308 -25.02 7.90 8.12
CA ARG A 308 -25.06 6.66 8.90
C ARG A 308 -25.58 6.82 10.31
N LYS A 309 -25.96 8.04 10.72
CA LYS A 309 -26.38 8.35 12.10
C LYS A 309 -25.36 7.87 13.13
N LEU A 310 -24.06 8.08 12.86
CA LEU A 310 -22.98 7.56 13.71
C LEU A 310 -23.03 8.13 15.14
N ALA A 311 -23.58 9.33 15.30
CA ALA A 311 -23.74 9.98 16.59
C ALA A 311 -24.64 9.20 17.57
N ASP A 312 -25.56 8.37 17.07
CA ASP A 312 -26.54 7.62 17.86
C ASP A 312 -26.05 6.20 18.20
N ARG A 313 -24.85 5.82 17.75
CA ARG A 313 -24.32 4.46 17.86
C ARG A 313 -23.43 4.30 19.10
N LYS A 314 -23.13 3.05 19.46
CA LYS A 314 -22.03 2.75 20.37
C LYS A 314 -20.72 3.23 19.73
N LEU A 315 -19.96 4.04 20.47
CA LEU A 315 -18.68 4.58 20.04
C LEU A 315 -17.56 4.11 20.96
N LEU A 316 -16.41 3.82 20.36
CA LEU A 316 -15.13 3.84 21.07
C LEU A 316 -14.39 5.11 20.67
N ILE A 317 -14.13 5.99 21.63
CA ILE A 317 -13.29 7.17 21.46
C ILE A 317 -11.96 6.86 22.13
N GLN A 318 -10.93 6.56 21.34
CA GLN A 318 -9.59 6.30 21.86
C GLN A 318 -8.85 7.61 22.13
N ASP A 319 -8.99 8.56 21.21
CA ASP A 319 -8.51 9.93 21.32
C ASP A 319 -9.24 10.84 20.31
N ALA A 320 -8.78 12.08 20.17
CA ALA A 320 -9.38 13.07 19.27
C ALA A 320 -9.41 12.61 17.80
N MET A 321 -8.42 11.83 17.35
CA MET A 321 -8.27 11.39 15.96
C MET A 321 -8.89 10.00 15.72
N ARG A 322 -8.89 9.13 16.73
CA ARG A 322 -9.27 7.71 16.60
C ARG A 322 -10.61 7.45 17.26
N VAL A 323 -11.65 7.31 16.43
CA VAL A 323 -13.01 6.98 16.81
C VAL A 323 -13.51 5.82 15.96
N GLN A 324 -14.15 4.85 16.62
CA GLN A 324 -14.82 3.70 16.00
C GLN A 324 -16.30 3.72 16.35
N ALA A 325 -17.17 3.52 15.36
CA ALA A 325 -18.61 3.36 15.58
C ALA A 325 -19.03 1.91 15.31
N ARG A 326 -19.92 1.37 16.14
CA ARG A 326 -20.49 0.02 15.94
C ARG A 326 -21.27 -0.04 14.63
N THR A 327 -21.01 -1.06 13.82
CA THR A 327 -21.85 -1.43 12.68
C THR A 327 -23.22 -1.95 13.12
N THR A 328 -24.27 -1.65 12.37
CA THR A 328 -25.64 -2.13 12.67
C THR A 328 -25.86 -3.54 12.13
N ILE A 329 -26.98 -4.18 12.50
CA ILE A 329 -27.41 -5.48 11.96
C ILE A 329 -27.48 -5.43 10.43
N GLU A 330 -28.12 -4.40 9.87
CA GLU A 330 -28.31 -4.26 8.42
C GLU A 330 -26.97 -4.06 7.69
N GLU A 331 -26.05 -3.30 8.29
CA GLU A 331 -24.70 -3.13 7.75
C GLU A 331 -23.91 -4.44 7.82
N MET A 332 -24.03 -5.20 8.92
CA MET A 332 -23.37 -6.50 9.08
C MET A 332 -23.88 -7.54 8.06
N GLU A 333 -25.19 -7.56 7.78
CA GLU A 333 -25.77 -8.39 6.72
C GLU A 333 -25.28 -7.97 5.33
N ALA A 334 -25.20 -6.66 5.07
CA ALA A 334 -24.69 -6.12 3.81
C ALA A 334 -23.21 -6.45 3.59
N ILE A 335 -22.38 -6.32 4.64
CA ILE A 335 -20.96 -6.72 4.61
C ILE A 335 -20.87 -8.22 4.32
N ALA A 336 -21.61 -9.06 5.03
CA ALA A 336 -21.57 -10.51 4.84
C ALA A 336 -21.91 -10.93 3.40
N LYS A 337 -22.95 -10.32 2.81
CA LYS A 337 -23.33 -10.55 1.42
C LYS A 337 -22.21 -10.13 0.46
N ALA A 338 -21.65 -8.94 0.62
CA ALA A 338 -20.59 -8.44 -0.25
C ALA A 338 -19.30 -9.27 -0.14
N VAL A 339 -18.95 -9.72 1.08
CA VAL A 339 -17.83 -10.63 1.31
C VAL A 339 -18.06 -11.96 0.61
N ALA A 340 -19.24 -12.56 0.76
CA ALA A 340 -19.60 -13.80 0.08
C ALA A 340 -19.50 -13.65 -1.45
N GLU A 341 -20.06 -12.58 -2.03
CA GLU A 341 -19.96 -12.29 -3.47
C GLU A 341 -18.51 -12.24 -3.95
N LYS A 342 -17.61 -11.64 -3.17
CA LYS A 342 -16.17 -11.60 -3.48
C LYS A 342 -15.52 -12.98 -3.42
N LEU A 343 -15.70 -13.71 -2.33
CA LEU A 343 -15.08 -15.01 -2.13
C LEU A 343 -15.62 -16.07 -3.11
N ASN A 344 -16.89 -15.97 -3.51
CA ASN A 344 -17.50 -16.89 -4.48
C ASN A 344 -16.86 -16.79 -5.89
N ARG A 345 -16.17 -15.70 -6.22
CA ARG A 345 -15.45 -15.53 -7.49
C ARG A 345 -14.17 -16.33 -7.60
N TYR A 346 -13.65 -16.85 -6.48
CA TYR A 346 -12.44 -17.64 -6.49
C TYR A 346 -12.65 -18.98 -7.20
N SER A 347 -11.67 -19.36 -8.02
CA SER A 347 -11.69 -20.61 -8.78
C SER A 347 -11.52 -21.83 -7.88
N ASN A 348 -10.56 -21.79 -6.94
CA ASN A 348 -10.32 -22.86 -5.97
C ASN A 348 -10.85 -22.51 -4.58
N LYS A 349 -12.16 -22.66 -4.41
CA LYS A 349 -12.89 -22.32 -3.17
C LYS A 349 -12.48 -23.15 -1.95
N LYS A 350 -11.97 -24.37 -2.16
CA LYS A 350 -11.53 -25.28 -1.08
C LYS A 350 -10.32 -24.73 -0.30
N LEU A 351 -9.49 -23.93 -0.96
CA LEU A 351 -8.34 -23.28 -0.33
C LEU A 351 -8.73 -22.09 0.56
N ILE A 352 -10.01 -21.69 0.54
CA ILE A 352 -10.54 -20.58 1.32
C ILE A 352 -11.25 -21.13 2.54
N LYS A 353 -10.88 -20.65 3.72
CA LYS A 353 -11.54 -21.00 4.98
C LYS A 353 -11.85 -19.74 5.77
N PHE A 354 -13.08 -19.65 6.28
CA PHE A 354 -13.53 -18.52 7.08
C PHE A 354 -13.70 -18.96 8.53
N VAL A 355 -12.82 -18.50 9.43
CA VAL A 355 -12.80 -18.88 10.84
C VAL A 355 -13.49 -17.78 11.66
N ILE A 356 -14.57 -18.13 12.36
CA ILE A 356 -15.45 -17.18 13.05
C ILE A 356 -15.36 -17.37 14.57
N PRO A 357 -14.91 -16.36 15.33
CA PRO A 357 -14.98 -16.37 16.78
C PRO A 357 -16.40 -16.00 17.24
N LYS A 358 -17.07 -16.90 17.98
CA LYS A 358 -18.47 -16.72 18.40
C LYS A 358 -18.67 -15.72 19.55
N LYS A 359 -17.61 -15.35 20.27
CA LYS A 359 -17.70 -14.48 21.46
C LYS A 359 -17.10 -13.08 21.25
N GLY A 360 -16.92 -12.69 19.99
CA GLY A 360 -16.49 -11.35 19.61
C GLY A 360 -15.50 -11.37 18.44
N PHE A 361 -15.77 -10.55 17.43
CA PHE A 361 -14.95 -10.43 16.23
C PHE A 361 -13.66 -9.64 16.48
N SER A 362 -13.69 -8.76 17.47
CA SER A 362 -12.56 -7.97 17.95
C SER A 362 -12.61 -7.86 19.47
N SER A 363 -11.56 -7.35 20.11
CA SER A 363 -11.60 -7.05 21.55
C SER A 363 -12.74 -6.09 21.93
N LEU A 364 -13.26 -5.30 20.99
CA LEU A 364 -14.33 -4.33 21.23
C LEU A 364 -15.72 -4.95 21.23
N SER A 365 -15.91 -6.07 20.53
CA SER A 365 -17.17 -6.80 20.40
C SER A 365 -17.24 -8.04 21.31
N THR A 366 -16.42 -8.09 22.35
CA THR A 366 -16.55 -9.08 23.43
C THR A 366 -17.52 -8.61 24.52
N GLU A 367 -18.03 -9.51 25.35
CA GLU A 367 -18.90 -9.14 26.48
C GLU A 367 -18.22 -8.10 27.39
N GLY A 368 -18.90 -6.99 27.65
CA GLY A 368 -18.34 -5.83 28.38
C GLY A 368 -17.51 -4.87 27.51
N GLY A 369 -17.24 -5.20 26.25
CA GLY A 369 -16.57 -4.33 25.29
C GLY A 369 -17.43 -3.14 24.83
N ALA A 370 -16.78 -2.05 24.43
CA ALA A 370 -17.45 -0.81 24.05
C ALA A 370 -18.43 -0.96 22.87
N LEU A 371 -18.14 -1.89 21.96
CA LEU A 371 -18.93 -2.15 20.75
C LEU A 371 -19.69 -3.49 20.83
N TYR A 372 -19.81 -4.09 22.02
CA TYR A 372 -20.47 -5.37 22.22
C TYR A 372 -21.90 -5.36 21.70
N ASP A 373 -22.18 -6.18 20.69
CA ASP A 373 -23.52 -6.43 20.16
C ASP A 373 -23.55 -7.82 19.52
N PRO A 374 -23.92 -8.86 20.28
CA PRO A 374 -23.90 -10.23 19.78
C PRO A 374 -24.96 -10.47 18.69
N PHE A 375 -26.01 -9.63 18.60
CA PHE A 375 -27.04 -9.77 17.57
C PHE A 375 -26.52 -9.30 16.20
N ALA A 376 -25.79 -8.18 16.17
CA ALA A 376 -25.14 -7.71 14.94
C ALA A 376 -24.06 -8.69 14.45
N ASP A 377 -23.28 -9.29 15.35
CA ASP A 377 -22.30 -10.33 14.97
C ASP A 377 -23.01 -11.58 14.44
N GLN A 378 -24.08 -12.04 15.11
CA GLN A 378 -24.86 -13.19 14.65
C GLN A 378 -25.51 -12.95 13.28
N ALA A 379 -25.97 -11.72 13.00
CA ALA A 379 -26.53 -11.35 11.71
C ALA A 379 -25.51 -11.53 10.57
N PHE A 380 -24.26 -11.12 10.78
CA PHE A 380 -23.16 -11.38 9.83
C PHE A 380 -22.97 -12.89 9.59
N VAL A 381 -22.90 -13.70 10.66
CA VAL A 381 -22.68 -15.16 10.53
C VAL A 381 -23.80 -15.84 9.74
N VAL A 382 -25.06 -15.50 10.03
CA VAL A 382 -26.23 -16.05 9.35
C VAL A 382 -26.25 -15.64 7.88
N ALA A 383 -26.03 -14.36 7.59
CA ALA A 383 -26.00 -13.85 6.23
C ALA A 383 -24.83 -14.45 5.44
N LEU A 384 -23.64 -14.54 6.02
CA LEU A 384 -22.46 -15.10 5.36
C LEU A 384 -22.73 -16.55 4.94
N LYS A 385 -23.18 -17.40 5.86
CA LYS A 385 -23.50 -18.81 5.54
C LYS A 385 -24.60 -18.98 4.49
N ARG A 386 -25.53 -18.01 4.39
CA ARG A 386 -26.61 -18.03 3.39
C ARG A 386 -26.08 -17.75 1.98
N TYR A 387 -25.14 -16.81 1.84
CA TYR A 387 -24.67 -16.33 0.54
C TYR A 387 -23.35 -16.95 0.08
N LEU A 388 -22.54 -17.46 1.00
CA LEU A 388 -21.24 -18.05 0.71
C LEU A 388 -21.41 -19.41 0.03
N ASP A 389 -20.62 -19.65 -1.00
CA ASP A 389 -20.58 -20.94 -1.69
C ASP A 389 -20.21 -22.05 -0.69
N PRO A 390 -20.95 -23.18 -0.65
CA PRO A 390 -20.75 -24.24 0.32
C PRO A 390 -19.38 -24.94 0.20
N GLN A 391 -18.64 -24.76 -0.90
CA GLN A 391 -17.26 -25.23 -1.01
C GLN A 391 -16.28 -24.45 -0.14
N ILE A 392 -16.63 -23.22 0.27
CA ILE A 392 -15.82 -22.41 1.18
C ILE A 392 -16.20 -22.79 2.61
N GLN A 393 -15.25 -23.37 3.34
CA GLN A 393 -15.53 -23.87 4.68
C GLN A 393 -15.66 -22.73 5.69
N VAL A 394 -16.77 -22.71 6.44
CA VAL A 394 -16.96 -21.83 7.60
C VAL A 394 -16.71 -22.63 8.88
N ILE A 395 -15.75 -22.17 9.69
CA ILE A 395 -15.33 -22.82 10.94
C ILE A 395 -15.70 -21.90 12.11
N GLU A 396 -16.67 -22.28 12.92
CA GLU A 396 -17.03 -21.54 14.13
C GLU A 396 -16.23 -22.02 15.35
N VAL A 397 -15.70 -21.09 16.12
CA VAL A 397 -14.91 -21.36 17.34
C VAL A 397 -15.57 -20.66 18.52
N ASN A 398 -15.83 -21.39 19.61
CA ASN A 398 -16.57 -20.88 20.78
C ASN A 398 -15.73 -19.98 21.72
N THR A 399 -15.03 -19.01 21.13
CA THR A 399 -14.14 -18.06 21.81
C THR A 399 -14.25 -16.69 21.16
N ASP A 400 -13.62 -15.68 21.73
CA ASP A 400 -13.33 -14.42 21.03
C ASP A 400 -12.06 -14.58 20.17
N ILE A 401 -11.79 -13.60 19.31
CA ILE A 401 -10.66 -13.64 18.39
C ILE A 401 -9.28 -13.66 19.07
N ASN A 402 -9.17 -13.12 20.29
CA ASN A 402 -7.92 -12.98 21.03
C ASN A 402 -7.64 -14.19 21.93
N HIS A 403 -8.49 -15.21 21.90
CA HIS A 403 -8.28 -16.44 22.66
C HIS A 403 -7.28 -17.38 21.96
N PRO A 404 -6.37 -18.06 22.69
CA PRO A 404 -5.38 -18.95 22.08
C PRO A 404 -5.99 -20.14 21.30
N ASP A 405 -7.18 -20.62 21.67
CA ASP A 405 -7.90 -21.63 20.88
C ASP A 405 -8.35 -21.12 19.51
N PHE A 406 -8.65 -19.83 19.37
CA PHE A 406 -8.97 -19.25 18.08
C PHE A 406 -7.74 -19.31 17.16
N ALA A 407 -6.57 -18.92 17.67
CA ALA A 407 -5.32 -19.01 16.93
C ALA A 407 -4.97 -20.45 16.53
N ARG A 408 -5.19 -21.43 17.43
CA ARG A 408 -5.04 -22.86 17.11
C ARG A 408 -5.97 -23.28 15.96
N ALA A 409 -7.22 -22.83 15.94
CA ALA A 409 -8.16 -23.14 14.87
C ALA A 409 -7.74 -22.52 13.52
N VAL A 410 -7.26 -21.27 13.52
CA VAL A 410 -6.72 -20.59 12.34
C VAL A 410 -5.52 -21.37 11.77
N VAL A 411 -4.56 -21.73 12.62
CA VAL A 411 -3.36 -22.49 12.21
C VAL A 411 -3.72 -23.89 11.72
N LYS A 412 -4.69 -24.56 12.35
CA LYS A 412 -5.20 -25.84 11.87
C LYS A 412 -5.83 -25.69 10.47
N ALA A 413 -6.71 -24.71 10.29
CA ALA A 413 -7.35 -24.45 9.00
C ALA A 413 -6.31 -24.19 7.89
N LEU A 414 -5.28 -23.40 8.20
CA LEU A 414 -4.15 -23.17 7.31
C LEU A 414 -3.42 -24.47 6.94
N LYS A 415 -3.01 -25.28 7.94
CA LYS A 415 -2.28 -26.53 7.72
C LYS A 415 -3.09 -27.53 6.88
N ASP A 416 -4.40 -27.63 7.15
CA ASP A 416 -5.31 -28.46 6.36
C ASP A 416 -5.36 -27.98 4.89
N SER A 417 -5.48 -26.66 4.65
CA SER A 417 -5.49 -26.11 3.28
C SER A 417 -4.15 -26.26 2.54
N LEU A 418 -3.03 -26.17 3.26
CA LEU A 418 -1.70 -26.41 2.68
C LEU A 418 -1.52 -27.88 2.28
N ALA A 419 -2.10 -28.82 3.03
CA ALA A 419 -2.12 -30.23 2.66
C ALA A 419 -2.99 -30.48 1.42
N GLU A 420 -4.20 -29.89 1.36
CA GLU A 420 -5.10 -29.97 0.21
C GLU A 420 -4.49 -29.38 -1.07
N LYS A 421 -3.63 -28.36 -0.97
CA LYS A 421 -2.92 -27.79 -2.12
C LYS A 421 -1.87 -28.74 -2.71
N ARG A 422 -1.30 -29.64 -1.89
CA ARG A 422 -0.24 -30.57 -2.30
C ARG A 422 -0.78 -31.88 -2.89
N SER A 423 -2.04 -32.21 -2.62
CA SER A 423 -2.79 -33.33 -3.21
C SER A 423 -3.42 -32.93 -4.53
#